data_AF-A0A1H8QH12-F1
#
_entry.id   AF-A0A1H8QH12-F1
#
_cell.length_a   1.000
_cell.length_b   1.000
_cell.length_c   1.000
_cell.angle_alpha   90.00
_cell.angle_beta   90.00
_cell.angle_gamma   90.00
#
_symmetry.space_group_name_H-M   'P 1'
#
loop_
_entity.id
_entity.type
_entity.pdbx_description
1 polymer ?
#
loop_
_entity_poly.entity_id
_entity_poly.type
_entity_poly.pdbx_seq_one_letter_code
_entity_poly.pdbx_strand_id
1 'polypeptide(L)'
;MKIQRLFSILLFCSMLGSGSLMAQSMSDSQVLEYVKDGIRQGKEQKQLASELARKGVTKEQAMRVKQLYEQQNNVNTSQSTGTDINESRLREE
;
A
#
# COMPACT_ATOMS: atom_id res chain seq x y z
N MET A 1 37.36 9.11 40.16
CA MET A 1 37.79 9.19 38.73
C MET A 1 37.21 8.06 37.85
N LYS A 2 37.34 6.76 38.21
CA LYS A 2 36.82 5.63 37.37
C LYS A 2 35.28 5.52 37.36
N ILE A 3 34.64 5.69 38.52
CA ILE A 3 33.18 5.58 38.66
C ILE A 3 32.44 6.72 37.94
N GLN A 4 32.99 7.93 37.92
CA GLN A 4 32.42 9.07 37.20
C GLN A 4 32.47 8.87 35.68
N ARG A 5 33.54 8.27 35.15
CA ARG A 5 33.61 7.95 33.71
C ARG A 5 32.59 6.88 33.31
N LEU A 6 32.39 5.87 34.15
CA LEU A 6 31.35 4.85 33.95
C LEU A 6 29.94 5.46 33.98
N PHE A 7 29.68 6.39 34.90
CA PHE A 7 28.39 7.07 35.00
C PHE A 7 28.14 7.99 33.79
N SER A 8 29.16 8.72 33.32
CA SER A 8 29.06 9.52 32.09
C SER A 8 28.85 8.69 30.83
N ILE A 9 29.48 7.51 30.73
CA ILE A 9 29.27 6.57 29.61
C ILE A 9 27.84 6.02 29.65
N LEU A 10 27.32 5.66 30.82
CA LEU A 10 25.95 5.20 31.00
C LEU A 10 24.92 6.27 30.59
N LEU A 11 25.13 7.52 31.03
CA LEU A 11 24.26 8.66 30.71
C LEU A 11 24.26 9.00 29.21
N PHE A 12 25.42 8.86 28.55
CA PHE A 12 25.54 9.06 27.11
C PHE A 12 24.85 7.94 26.31
N CYS A 13 24.94 6.69 26.78
CA CYS A 13 24.31 5.54 26.12
C CYS A 13 22.77 5.62 26.14
N SER A 14 22.18 6.17 27.21
CA SER A 14 20.72 6.36 27.31
C SER A 14 20.15 7.39 26.33
N MET A 15 20.97 8.32 25.80
CA MET A 15 20.52 9.34 24.84
C MET A 15 20.43 8.84 23.38
N LEU A 16 20.99 7.65 23.08
CA LEU A 16 20.97 7.07 21.73
C LEU A 16 19.76 6.16 21.47
N GLY A 17 18.92 5.92 22.48
CA GLY A 17 17.85 4.91 22.44
C GLY A 17 16.48 5.36 21.92
N SER A 18 16.32 6.61 21.47
CA SER A 18 15.01 7.14 21.03
C SER A 18 14.94 7.37 19.53
N GLY A 19 15.40 6.39 18.75
CA GLY A 19 15.00 6.29 17.34
C GLY A 19 13.56 5.82 17.30
N SER A 20 12.60 6.75 17.43
CA SER A 20 11.19 6.46 17.20
C SER A 20 11.07 5.78 15.86
N LEU A 21 10.79 4.48 15.87
CA LEU A 21 10.30 3.75 14.71
C LEU A 21 8.97 4.40 14.38
N MET A 22 9.00 5.47 13.57
CA MET A 22 7.81 6.04 12.98
C MET A 22 7.24 4.95 12.11
N ALA A 23 6.31 4.18 12.67
CA ALA A 23 5.43 3.31 11.93
C ALA A 23 4.57 4.24 11.07
N GLN A 24 5.12 4.68 9.94
CA GLN A 24 4.39 5.43 8.94
C GLN A 24 3.31 4.48 8.44
N SER A 25 2.06 4.75 8.79
CA SER A 25 0.93 4.03 8.23
C SER A 25 1.06 4.04 6.71
N MET A 26 0.89 2.89 6.09
CA MET A 26 0.88 2.84 4.62
C MET A 26 -0.23 3.76 4.12
N SER A 27 0.01 4.48 3.02
CA SER A 27 -1.04 5.24 2.35
C SER A 27 -1.96 4.32 1.55
N ASP A 28 -3.19 4.74 1.28
CA ASP A 28 -4.14 3.95 0.47
C ASP A 28 -3.54 3.56 -0.89
N SER A 29 -2.79 4.46 -1.54
CA SER A 29 -2.07 4.16 -2.79
C SER A 29 -1.00 3.07 -2.62
N GLN A 30 -0.24 3.12 -1.52
CA GLN A 30 0.81 2.14 -1.24
C GLN A 30 0.22 0.77 -0.91
N VAL A 31 -0.92 0.73 -0.21
CA VAL A 31 -1.67 -0.50 0.06
C VAL A 31 -2.23 -1.07 -1.25
N LEU A 32 -2.77 -0.22 -2.13
CA LEU A 32 -3.28 -0.61 -3.44
C LEU A 32 -2.19 -1.25 -4.31
N GLU A 33 -1.01 -0.62 -4.38
CA GLU A 33 0.13 -1.12 -5.14
C GLU A 33 0.63 -2.46 -4.58
N TYR A 34 0.74 -2.57 -3.26
CA TYR A 34 1.12 -3.82 -2.60
C TYR A 34 0.17 -4.97 -2.91
N VAL A 35 -1.14 -4.72 -2.91
CA VAL A 35 -2.16 -5.71 -3.28
C VAL A 35 -2.02 -6.11 -4.74
N LYS A 36 -1.84 -5.15 -5.66
CA LYS A 36 -1.65 -5.41 -7.09
C LYS A 36 -0.42 -6.28 -7.34
N ASP A 37 0.71 -5.95 -6.71
CA ASP A 37 1.95 -6.73 -6.82
C ASP A 37 1.78 -8.13 -6.25
N GLY A 38 1.07 -8.25 -5.12
CA GLY A 38 0.73 -9.54 -4.53
C GLY A 38 -0.06 -10.44 -5.49
N ILE A 39 -1.09 -9.89 -6.12
CA ILE A 39 -1.91 -10.62 -7.10
C ILE A 39 -1.06 -10.99 -8.33
N ARG A 40 -0.20 -10.09 -8.82
CA ARG A 40 0.74 -10.36 -9.94
C ARG A 40 1.74 -11.46 -9.62
N GLN A 41 2.14 -11.57 -8.35
CA GLN A 41 3.02 -12.64 -7.86
C GLN A 41 2.27 -13.97 -7.62
N GLY A 42 0.95 -14.01 -7.82
CA GLY A 42 0.13 -15.20 -7.58
C GLY A 42 -0.19 -15.45 -6.11
N LYS A 43 -0.02 -14.47 -5.23
CA LYS A 43 -0.40 -14.60 -3.81
C LYS A 43 -1.92 -14.65 -3.67
N GLU A 44 -2.39 -15.49 -2.75
CA GLU A 44 -3.81 -15.55 -2.41
C GLU A 44 -4.28 -14.27 -1.68
N GLN A 45 -5.52 -13.86 -1.93
CA GLN A 45 -6.12 -12.68 -1.29
C GLN A 45 -6.15 -12.78 0.23
N LYS A 46 -6.37 -13.97 0.79
CA LYS A 46 -6.36 -14.22 2.24
C LYS A 46 -4.97 -13.98 2.84
N GLN A 47 -3.91 -14.39 2.12
CA GLN A 47 -2.54 -14.14 2.53
C GLN A 47 -2.23 -12.65 2.49
N LEU A 48 -2.63 -11.96 1.41
CA LEU A 48 -2.45 -10.50 1.29
C LEU A 48 -3.18 -9.74 2.40
N ALA A 49 -4.43 -10.11 2.70
CA ALA A 49 -5.18 -9.50 3.81
C ALA A 49 -4.47 -9.69 5.16
N SER A 50 -3.87 -10.87 5.40
CA SER A 50 -3.08 -11.13 6.60
C SER A 50 -1.80 -10.27 6.66
N GLU A 51 -1.11 -10.13 5.53
CA GLU A 51 0.09 -9.30 5.42
C GLU A 51 -0.24 -7.81 5.61
N LEU A 52 -1.35 -7.32 5.05
CA LEU A 52 -1.82 -5.95 5.24
C LEU A 52 -2.18 -5.66 6.70
N ALA A 53 -2.89 -6.59 7.36
CA ALA A 53 -3.21 -6.45 8.78
C ALA A 53 -1.94 -6.42 9.65
N ARG A 54 -0.94 -7.26 9.34
CA ARG A 54 0.38 -7.25 10.00
C ARG A 54 1.16 -5.95 9.78
N LYS A 55 0.95 -5.29 8.63
CA LYS A 55 1.52 -3.98 8.30
C LYS A 55 0.76 -2.81 8.94
N GLY A 56 -0.30 -3.07 9.72
CA GLY A 56 -1.07 -2.04 10.41
C GLY A 56 -2.13 -1.36 9.55
N VAL A 57 -2.50 -1.96 8.41
CA VAL A 57 -3.59 -1.43 7.56
C VAL A 57 -4.93 -1.67 8.25
N THR A 58 -5.72 -0.61 8.41
CA THR A 58 -7.04 -0.72 9.04
C THR A 58 -8.09 -1.28 8.09
N LYS A 59 -9.22 -1.75 8.64
CA LYS A 59 -10.34 -2.26 7.84
C LYS A 59 -10.91 -1.18 6.92
N GLU A 60 -11.07 0.04 7.43
CA GLU A 60 -11.58 1.19 6.69
C GLU A 60 -10.66 1.52 5.52
N GLN A 61 -9.36 1.48 5.76
CA GLN A 61 -8.35 1.67 4.72
C GLN A 61 -8.42 0.58 3.66
N ALA A 62 -8.49 -0.70 4.06
CA ALA A 62 -8.62 -1.82 3.12
C ALA A 62 -9.90 -1.70 2.26
N MET A 63 -11.00 -1.23 2.84
CA MET A 63 -12.25 -0.98 2.10
C MET A 63 -12.10 0.12 1.05
N ARG A 64 -11.48 1.25 1.40
CA ARG A 64 -11.20 2.33 0.44
C ARG A 64 -10.29 1.87 -0.69
N VAL A 65 -9.25 1.12 -0.35
CA VAL A 65 -8.30 0.56 -1.32
C VAL A 65 -8.99 -0.41 -2.28
N LYS A 66 -9.87 -1.26 -1.76
CA LYS A 66 -10.69 -2.15 -2.58
C LYS A 66 -11.54 -1.37 -3.59
N GLN A 67 -12.20 -0.31 -3.13
CA GLN A 67 -13.01 0.54 -4.00
C GLN A 67 -12.15 1.24 -5.09
N LEU A 68 -10.95 1.73 -4.74
CA LEU A 68 -10.00 2.29 -5.70
C LEU A 68 -9.55 1.25 -6.75
N TYR A 69 -9.32 0.02 -6.32
CA TYR A 69 -8.98 -1.08 -7.23
C TYR A 69 -10.13 -1.38 -8.20
N GLU A 70 -11.35 -1.54 -7.69
CA GLU A 70 -12.54 -1.83 -8.50
C GLU A 70 -12.84 -0.70 -9.49
N GLN A 71 -12.73 0.55 -9.05
CA GLN A 71 -12.91 1.72 -9.91
C GLN A 71 -11.87 1.75 -11.05
N GLN A 72 -10.59 1.54 -10.74
CA GLN A 72 -9.53 1.52 -11.77
C GLN A 72 -9.70 0.34 -12.74
N ASN A 73 -10.08 -0.84 -12.25
CA ASN A 73 -10.24 -2.02 -13.09
C ASN A 73 -11.45 -1.89 -14.03
N ASN A 74 -12.51 -1.21 -13.58
CA ASN A 74 -13.71 -0.99 -14.40
C ASN A 74 -13.50 0.09 -15.48
N VAL A 75 -12.75 1.15 -15.18
CA VAL A 75 -12.39 2.20 -16.16
C VAL A 75 -11.54 1.64 -17.31
N ASN A 76 -10.59 0.74 -17.02
CA ASN A 76 -9.76 0.11 -18.05
C ASN A 76 -10.57 -0.83 -18.98
N THR A 77 -11.67 -1.40 -18.50
CA THR A 77 -12.57 -2.22 -19.33
C THR A 77 -13.42 -1.34 -20.25
N SER A 78 -13.93 -0.21 -19.72
CA SER A 78 -14.78 0.71 -20.48
C SER A 78 -14.03 1.46 -21.58
N GLN A 79 -12.70 1.59 -21.47
CA GLN A 79 -11.87 2.29 -22.45
C GLN A 79 -11.37 1.38 -23.60
N SER A 80 -11.52 0.05 -23.50
CA SER A 80 -11.20 -0.89 -24.60
C SER A 80 -12.35 -1.09 -25.59
N THR A 81 -13.56 -0.61 -25.30
CA THR A 81 -14.74 -0.68 -26.21
C THR A 81 -14.95 0.66 -26.95
N GLY A 82 -13.86 1.36 -27.27
CA GLY A 82 -13.89 2.70 -27.86
C GLY A 82 -13.77 2.75 -29.39
N THR A 83 -13.58 1.62 -30.07
CA THR A 83 -13.32 1.61 -31.52
C THR A 83 -14.50 1.10 -32.36
N ASP A 84 -15.42 0.30 -31.82
CA ASP A 84 -16.52 -0.28 -32.60
C ASP A 84 -17.69 0.68 -32.91
N ILE A 85 -17.82 1.79 -32.17
CA ILE A 85 -18.96 2.72 -32.34
C ILE A 85 -18.78 3.60 -33.58
N ASN A 86 -17.54 3.84 -34.04
CA ASN A 86 -17.29 4.72 -35.18
C ASN A 86 -17.44 4.03 -36.54
N GLU A 87 -17.30 2.70 -36.63
CA GLU A 87 -17.41 1.98 -37.91
C GLU A 87 -18.86 1.76 -38.36
N SER A 88 -19.83 1.81 -37.44
CA SER A 88 -21.25 1.63 -37.78
C SER A 88 -21.86 2.87 -38.45
N ARG A 89 -21.20 4.04 -38.34
CA ARG A 89 -21.69 5.31 -38.92
C ARG A 89 -21.12 5.61 -40.31
N LEU A 90 -20.07 4.91 -40.74
CA LEU A 90 -19.44 5.12 -42.06
C LEU A 90 -19.97 4.15 -43.14
N ARG A 91 -20.93 3.28 -42.78
CA ARG A 91 -21.53 2.30 -43.69
C ARG A 91 -22.93 2.68 -44.16
N GLU A 92 -23.43 3.86 -43.75
CA GLU A 92 -24.72 4.41 -44.18
C GLU A 92 -24.55 5.73 -44.97
N GLU A 93 -23.48 5.86 -45.76
CA GLU A 93 -23.39 6.86 -46.84
C GLU A 93 -23.43 6.18 -48.22
#